data_AF-A0A1G8G479-F1
#
_entry.id   AF-A0A1G8G479-F1
#
_cell.length_a   1.000
_cell.length_b   1.000
_cell.length_c   1.000
_cell.angle_alpha   90.00
_cell.angle_beta   90.00
_cell.angle_gamma   90.00
#
_symmetry.space_group_name_H-M   'P 1'
#
loop_
_entity.id
_entity.type
_entity.pdbx_description
1 polymer ?
#
loop_
_entity_poly.entity_id
_entity_poly.type
_entity_poly.pdbx_seq_one_letter_code
_entity_poly.pdbx_strand_id
1 'polypeptide(L)'
;MRHFVGLLIGLVVTAATLVGGGWAMAEVVAAGSGTGPSARLATGLGVMAAVGLLLGVVVASRISPVASFVPSMVLLSWTVVYALDATRAVSFVPTEASVHQVLVTAGQADLAMLRSGVFALLGVLLFMPVLIPSRWSPSRRDGDEDEGSAEGAYY
;
A
#
# COMPACT_ATOMS: atom_id res chain seq x y z
N MET A 1 3.03 8.34 -19.66
CA MET A 1 1.78 7.91 -18.98
C MET A 1 1.97 6.75 -17.98
N ARG A 2 2.76 5.70 -18.28
CA ARG A 2 2.98 4.56 -17.35
C ARG A 2 3.47 4.91 -15.93
N HIS A 3 4.29 5.96 -15.77
CA HIS A 3 4.76 6.41 -14.45
C HIS A 3 3.66 7.09 -13.63
N PHE A 4 2.76 7.83 -14.29
CA PHE A 4 1.62 8.49 -13.63
C PHE A 4 0.61 7.46 -13.13
N VAL A 5 0.35 6.40 -13.91
CA VAL A 5 -0.51 5.28 -13.49
C VAL A 5 0.08 4.60 -12.25
N GLY A 6 1.40 4.34 -12.25
CA GLY A 6 2.08 3.79 -11.07
C GLY A 6 1.93 4.68 -9.83
N LEU A 7 2.07 6.00 -9.99
CA LEU A 7 1.87 6.95 -8.90
C LEU A 7 0.42 6.91 -8.37
N LEU A 8 -0.57 6.94 -9.26
CA LEU A 8 -1.99 6.88 -8.88
C LEU A 8 -2.31 5.60 -8.11
N ILE A 9 -1.81 4.44 -8.60
CA ILE A 9 -1.94 3.17 -7.90
C ILE A 9 -1.28 3.25 -6.52
N GLY A 10 -0.06 3.77 -6.43
CA GLY A 10 0.65 3.94 -5.16
C GLY A 10 -0.12 4.81 -4.17
N LEU A 11 -0.76 5.89 -4.64
CA LEU A 11 -1.60 6.75 -3.81
C LEU A 11 -2.85 6.01 -3.30
N VAL A 12 -3.54 5.30 -4.19
CA VAL A 12 -4.73 4.50 -3.83
C VAL A 12 -4.36 3.41 -2.82
N VAL A 13 -3.24 2.73 -3.02
CA VAL A 13 -2.73 1.69 -2.12
C VAL A 13 -2.36 2.27 -0.77
N THR A 14 -1.73 3.45 -0.75
CA THR A 14 -1.43 4.18 0.50
C THR A 14 -2.72 4.51 1.26
N ALA A 15 -3.71 5.09 0.57
CA ALA A 15 -4.99 5.43 1.18
C ALA A 15 -5.74 4.18 1.67
N ALA A 16 -5.76 3.10 0.90
CA ALA A 16 -6.36 1.83 1.28
C ALA A 16 -5.67 1.20 2.50
N THR A 17 -4.34 1.34 2.59
CA THR A 17 -3.56 0.81 3.72
C THR A 17 -3.81 1.60 5.00
N LEU A 18 -3.74 2.93 4.94
CA LEU A 18 -3.93 3.79 6.12
C LEU A 18 -5.40 3.82 6.55
N VAL A 19 -6.31 4.20 5.65
CA VAL A 19 -7.73 4.35 6.01
C VAL A 19 -8.39 2.97 6.15
N GLY A 20 -8.21 2.10 5.17
CA GLY A 20 -8.83 0.78 5.17
C GLY A 20 -8.20 -0.17 6.20
N GLY A 21 -6.87 -0.22 6.26
CA GLY A 21 -6.15 -1.03 7.23
C GLY A 21 -6.35 -0.55 8.67
N GLY A 22 -6.23 0.76 8.92
CA GLY A 22 -6.48 1.35 10.23
C GLY A 22 -7.92 1.12 10.70
N TRP A 23 -8.91 1.38 9.84
CA TRP A 23 -10.32 1.12 10.19
C TRP A 23 -10.59 -0.36 10.47
N ALA A 24 -10.10 -1.26 9.62
CA ALA A 24 -10.29 -2.69 9.80
C ALA A 24 -9.63 -3.21 11.09
N MET A 25 -8.45 -2.68 11.44
CA MET A 25 -7.78 -2.97 12.70
C MET A 25 -8.61 -2.49 13.90
N ALA A 26 -9.24 -1.31 13.82
CA ALA A 26 -10.14 -0.83 14.86
C ALA A 26 -11.35 -1.77 15.06
N GLU A 27 -11.95 -2.28 13.99
CA GLU A 27 -13.05 -3.24 14.06
C GLU A 27 -12.63 -4.57 14.71
N VAL A 28 -11.44 -5.08 14.37
CA VAL A 28 -10.89 -6.30 14.98
C VAL A 28 -10.64 -6.11 16.48
N VAL A 29 -10.02 -4.99 16.87
CA VAL A 29 -9.75 -4.68 18.28
C VAL A 29 -11.06 -4.50 19.05
N ALA A 30 -12.03 -3.79 18.49
CA ALA A 30 -13.34 -3.58 19.10
C ALA A 30 -14.15 -4.88 19.25
N ALA A 31 -13.91 -5.87 18.40
CA ALA A 31 -14.54 -7.19 18.51
C ALA A 31 -13.90 -8.09 19.57
N GLY A 32 -12.65 -7.84 19.98
CA GLY A 32 -11.87 -8.69 20.89
C GLY A 32 -12.40 -8.80 22.33
N SER A 33 -13.41 -8.01 22.71
CA SER A 33 -14.04 -8.06 24.03
C SER A 33 -15.19 -9.07 24.16
N GLY A 34 -15.57 -9.76 23.08
CA GLY A 34 -16.68 -10.73 23.07
C GLY A 34 -16.22 -12.16 22.81
N THR A 35 -16.78 -13.13 23.53
CA THR A 35 -16.62 -14.56 23.25
C THR A 35 -17.74 -15.04 22.33
N GLY A 36 -17.55 -14.95 21.01
CA GLY A 36 -18.50 -15.46 20.01
C GLY A 36 -18.29 -14.92 18.59
N PRO A 37 -18.99 -15.46 17.58
CA PRO A 37 -18.93 -14.95 16.21
C PRO A 37 -19.33 -13.47 16.17
N SER A 38 -18.43 -12.63 15.68
CA SER A 38 -18.64 -11.18 15.58
C SER A 38 -18.64 -10.75 14.12
N ALA A 39 -19.75 -10.14 13.67
CA ALA A 39 -19.84 -9.56 12.34
C ALA A 39 -18.78 -8.48 12.11
N ARG A 40 -18.42 -7.72 13.16
CA ARG A 40 -17.32 -6.74 13.13
C ARG A 40 -15.97 -7.41 12.90
N LEU A 41 -15.68 -8.50 13.62
CA LEU A 41 -14.46 -9.28 13.43
C LEU A 41 -14.39 -9.82 11.99
N ALA A 42 -15.47 -10.43 11.49
CA ALA A 42 -15.52 -10.96 10.14
C ALA A 42 -15.31 -9.86 9.07
N THR A 43 -15.94 -8.69 9.26
CA THR A 43 -15.80 -7.55 8.35
C THR A 43 -14.39 -6.98 8.39
N GLY A 44 -13.83 -6.76 9.58
CA GLY A 44 -12.47 -6.28 9.77
C GLY A 44 -11.45 -7.22 9.12
N LEU A 45 -11.54 -8.53 9.39
CA LEU A 45 -10.67 -9.52 8.75
C LEU A 45 -10.85 -9.56 7.23
N GLY A 46 -12.08 -9.46 6.72
CA GLY A 46 -12.36 -9.38 5.29
C GLY A 46 -11.69 -8.17 4.62
N VAL A 47 -11.77 -6.99 5.24
CA VAL A 47 -11.12 -5.78 4.74
C VAL A 47 -9.60 -5.87 4.85
N MET A 48 -9.05 -6.40 5.95
CA MET A 48 -7.61 -6.65 6.08
C MET A 48 -7.10 -7.62 5.00
N ALA A 49 -7.86 -8.67 4.68
CA ALA A 49 -7.53 -9.60 3.61
C ALA A 49 -7.53 -8.90 2.24
N ALA A 50 -8.51 -8.03 1.97
CA ALA A 50 -8.56 -7.24 0.74
C ALA A 50 -7.36 -6.27 0.62
N VAL A 51 -7.01 -5.56 1.70
CA VAL A 51 -5.83 -4.68 1.75
C VAL A 51 -4.55 -5.50 1.55
N GLY A 52 -4.42 -6.64 2.22
CA GLY A 52 -3.28 -7.55 2.05
C GLY A 52 -3.14 -8.06 0.62
N LEU A 53 -4.26 -8.39 -0.04
CA LEU A 53 -4.27 -8.78 -1.45
C LEU A 53 -3.82 -7.64 -2.36
N LEU A 54 -4.30 -6.41 -2.13
CA LEU A 54 -3.86 -5.23 -2.87
C LEU A 54 -2.34 -5.01 -2.75
N LEU A 55 -1.81 -5.08 -1.52
CA LEU A 55 -0.37 -4.98 -1.27
C LEU A 55 0.40 -6.11 -1.97
N GLY A 56 -0.08 -7.35 -1.89
CA GLY A 56 0.51 -8.51 -2.55
C GLY A 56 0.55 -8.35 -4.07
N VAL A 57 -0.53 -7.87 -4.69
CA VAL A 57 -0.59 -7.59 -6.13
C VAL A 57 0.43 -6.52 -6.51
N VAL A 58 0.53 -5.43 -5.75
CA VAL A 58 1.51 -4.36 -6.01
C VAL A 58 2.93 -4.89 -5.96
N VAL A 59 3.27 -5.68 -4.93
CA VAL A 59 4.60 -6.31 -4.79
C VAL A 59 4.89 -7.28 -5.94
N ALA A 60 3.93 -8.16 -6.28
CA ALA A 60 4.10 -9.17 -7.31
C ALA A 60 4.11 -8.60 -8.74
N SER A 61 3.38 -7.52 -8.99
CA SER A 61 3.20 -6.94 -10.32
C SER A 61 4.47 -6.28 -10.88
N ARG A 62 4.62 -6.29 -12.21
CA ARG A 62 5.70 -5.58 -12.93
C ARG A 62 5.24 -4.23 -13.53
N ILE A 63 4.11 -3.68 -13.08
CA ILE A 63 3.44 -2.55 -13.74
C ILE A 63 4.26 -1.26 -13.63
N SER A 64 4.80 -0.96 -12.44
CA SER A 64 5.74 0.14 -12.21
C SER A 64 6.29 0.08 -10.78
N PRO A 65 7.63 0.16 -10.57
CA PRO A 65 8.22 0.24 -9.22
C PRO A 65 7.69 1.40 -8.37
N VAL A 66 7.17 2.45 -9.01
CA VAL A 66 6.62 3.64 -8.33
C VAL A 66 5.40 3.29 -7.48
N ALA A 67 4.60 2.30 -7.89
CA ALA A 67 3.38 1.91 -7.19
C ALA A 67 3.64 1.33 -5.80
N SER A 68 4.78 0.65 -5.59
CA SER A 68 5.19 0.15 -4.27
C SER A 68 6.06 1.17 -3.51
N PHE A 69 6.80 2.00 -4.25
CA PHE A 69 7.66 3.03 -3.67
C PHE A 69 6.87 4.05 -2.84
N VAL A 70 5.78 4.61 -3.38
CA VAL A 70 4.98 5.63 -2.68
C VAL A 70 4.47 5.14 -1.31
N PRO A 71 3.73 4.02 -1.20
CA PRO A 71 3.27 3.54 0.10
C PRO A 71 4.44 3.16 1.01
N SER A 72 5.54 2.60 0.48
CA SER A 72 6.73 2.29 1.30
C SER A 72 7.32 3.55 1.94
N MET A 73 7.46 4.64 1.18
CA MET A 73 8.03 5.89 1.68
C MET A 73 7.13 6.51 2.74
N VAL A 74 5.81 6.48 2.57
CA VAL A 74 4.88 7.02 3.56
C VAL A 74 4.99 6.25 4.88
N LEU A 75 4.91 4.91 4.83
CA LEU A 75 4.97 4.06 6.02
C LEU A 75 6.32 4.16 6.73
N LEU A 76 7.43 4.11 5.99
CA LEU A 76 8.78 4.23 6.56
C LEU A 76 9.05 5.63 7.10
N SER A 77 8.63 6.68 6.40
CA SER A 77 8.83 8.05 6.87
C SER A 77 8.08 8.28 8.18
N TRP A 78 6.83 7.81 8.28
CA TRP A 78 6.08 7.93 9.54
C TRP A 78 6.73 7.13 10.66
N THR A 79 7.24 5.94 10.37
CA THR A 79 8.01 5.12 11.32
C THR A 79 9.27 5.84 11.80
N VAL A 80 10.02 6.47 10.91
CA VAL A 80 11.23 7.24 11.25
C VAL A 80 10.87 8.45 12.11
N VAL A 81 9.82 9.20 11.75
CA VAL A 81 9.35 10.32 12.57
C VAL A 81 8.97 9.83 13.96
N TYR A 82 8.28 8.70 14.08
CA TYR A 82 7.91 8.12 15.38
C TYR A 82 9.13 7.71 16.21
N ALA A 83 10.16 7.15 15.58
CA ALA A 83 11.40 6.77 16.25
C ALA A 83 12.19 7.99 16.78
N LEU A 84 12.14 9.11 16.07
CA LEU A 84 12.84 10.35 16.44
C LEU A 84 12.03 11.22 17.42
N ASP A 85 10.71 11.29 17.22
CA ASP A 85 9.79 12.13 17.97
C ASP A 85 8.37 11.52 17.94
N ALA A 86 8.06 10.74 18.97
CA ALA A 86 6.76 10.10 19.11
C ALA A 86 5.61 11.11 19.22
N THR A 87 5.83 12.27 19.85
CA THR A 87 4.80 13.31 19.99
C THR A 87 4.46 13.89 18.63
N ARG A 88 5.47 14.19 17.81
CA ARG A 88 5.28 14.66 16.45
C ARG A 88 4.59 13.62 15.57
N ALA A 89 4.97 12.35 15.67
CA ALA A 89 4.31 11.29 14.90
C ALA A 89 2.82 11.14 15.25
N VAL A 90 2.45 11.29 16.52
CA VAL A 90 1.05 11.25 16.96
C VAL A 90 0.27 12.47 16.45
N SER A 91 0.92 13.63 16.34
CA SER A 91 0.28 14.86 15.84
C SER A 91 -0.18 14.81 14.38
N PHE A 92 0.26 13.80 13.61
CA PHE A 92 -0.20 13.61 12.21
C PHE A 92 -1.58 12.96 12.12
N VAL A 93 -2.08 12.37 13.21
CA VAL A 93 -3.41 11.77 13.24
C VAL A 93 -4.46 12.88 13.39
N PRO A 94 -5.47 12.95 12.51
CA PRO A 94 -6.54 13.93 12.65
C PRO A 94 -7.33 13.68 13.95
N THR A 95 -7.56 14.75 14.70
CA THR A 95 -8.29 14.70 15.99
C THR A 95 -9.40 15.74 16.08
N GLU A 96 -9.53 16.58 15.05
CA GLU A 96 -10.52 17.64 15.00
C GLU A 96 -11.92 17.06 14.78
N ALA A 97 -12.91 17.61 15.51
CA ALA A 97 -14.30 17.19 15.41
C ALA A 97 -14.93 17.42 14.03
N SER A 98 -14.31 18.26 13.18
CA SER A 98 -14.73 18.50 11.80
C SER A 98 -14.32 17.38 10.83
N VAL A 99 -13.43 16.47 11.24
CA VAL A 99 -12.97 15.36 10.40
C VAL A 99 -13.94 14.18 10.52
N HIS A 100 -14.14 13.46 9.41
CA HIS A 100 -15.04 12.32 9.38
C HIS A 100 -14.57 11.22 10.35
N GLN A 101 -15.50 10.67 11.14
CA GLN A 101 -15.21 9.74 12.24
C GLN A 101 -14.39 8.51 11.81
N VAL A 102 -14.60 8.02 10.58
CA VAL A 102 -13.84 6.89 10.02
C VAL A 102 -12.35 7.20 9.94
N LEU A 103 -11.97 8.40 9.51
CA LEU A 103 -10.56 8.81 9.41
C LEU A 103 -9.92 8.97 10.79
N VAL A 104 -10.66 9.53 11.74
CA VAL A 104 -10.20 9.65 13.14
C VAL A 104 -9.95 8.26 13.73
N THR A 105 -10.92 7.35 13.57
CA THR A 105 -10.82 5.97 14.09
C THR A 105 -9.68 5.19 13.44
N ALA A 106 -9.56 5.29 12.11
CA ALA A 106 -8.47 4.65 11.37
C ALA A 106 -7.11 5.17 11.83
N GLY A 107 -6.94 6.49 11.95
CA GLY A 107 -5.68 7.09 12.37
C GLY A 107 -5.28 6.71 13.80
N GLN A 108 -6.24 6.54 14.72
CA GLN A 108 -5.93 6.03 16.08
C GLN A 108 -5.46 4.57 16.05
N ALA A 109 -6.05 3.73 15.20
CA ALA A 109 -5.62 2.35 15.03
C ALA A 109 -4.27 2.23 14.28
N ASP A 110 -3.99 3.15 13.35
CA ASP A 110 -2.69 3.26 12.67
C ASP A 110 -1.57 3.49 13.69
N LEU A 111 -1.81 4.26 14.76
CA LEU A 111 -0.83 4.42 15.85
C LEU A 111 -0.51 3.08 16.54
N ALA A 112 -1.47 2.17 16.65
CA ALA A 112 -1.21 0.84 17.20
C ALA A 112 -0.33 0.00 16.23
N MET A 113 -0.55 0.12 14.92
CA MET A 113 0.27 -0.54 13.89
C MET A 113 1.69 0.06 13.81
N LEU A 114 1.80 1.37 14.03
CA LEU A 114 3.07 2.08 14.12
C LEU A 114 3.87 1.64 15.36
N ARG A 115 3.23 1.63 16.54
CA ARG A 115 3.82 1.21 17.83
C ARG A 115 4.26 -0.25 17.84
N SER A 116 3.51 -1.12 17.16
CA SER A 116 3.84 -2.54 17.03
C SER A 116 4.88 -2.84 15.96
N GLY A 117 5.30 -1.84 15.17
CA GLY A 117 6.29 -1.99 14.11
C GLY A 117 5.76 -2.58 12.80
N VAL A 118 4.44 -2.79 12.67
CA VAL A 118 3.82 -3.32 11.45
C VAL A 118 4.09 -2.42 10.25
N PHE A 119 4.03 -1.09 10.42
CA PHE A 119 4.35 -0.15 9.34
C PHE A 119 5.83 -0.20 8.92
N ALA A 120 6.75 -0.48 9.85
CA ALA A 120 8.15 -0.68 9.52
C ALA A 120 8.31 -1.93 8.63
N LEU A 121 7.70 -3.05 9.03
CA LEU A 121 7.75 -4.32 8.30
C LEU A 121 7.13 -4.20 6.90
N LEU A 122 5.92 -3.63 6.81
CA LEU A 122 5.24 -3.41 5.52
C LEU A 122 6.00 -2.42 4.64
N GLY A 123 6.53 -1.35 5.22
CA GLY A 123 7.34 -0.36 4.51
C GLY A 123 8.58 -0.99 3.87
N VAL A 124 9.33 -1.82 4.61
CA VAL A 124 10.49 -2.54 4.07
C VAL A 124 10.07 -3.54 2.98
N LEU A 125 9.00 -4.31 3.21
CA LEU A 125 8.49 -5.27 2.24
C LEU A 125 8.10 -4.61 0.91
N LEU A 126 7.42 -3.45 0.97
CA LEU A 126 7.00 -2.68 -0.20
C LEU A 126 8.16 -1.95 -0.89
N PHE A 127 9.27 -1.76 -0.18
CA PHE A 127 10.49 -1.17 -0.74
C PHE A 127 11.33 -2.19 -1.54
N MET A 128 11.25 -3.48 -1.24
CA MET A 128 12.03 -4.51 -1.95
C MET A 128 11.92 -4.46 -3.48
N PRO A 129 10.72 -4.32 -4.09
CA PRO A 129 10.59 -4.22 -5.55
C PRO A 129 11.39 -3.08 -6.19
N VAL A 130 11.64 -2.00 -5.45
CA VAL A 130 12.33 -0.79 -5.92
C VAL A 130 13.82 -1.09 -6.15
N LEU A 131 14.39 -1.99 -5.35
CA LEU A 131 15.80 -2.37 -5.39
C LEU A 131 16.14 -3.31 -6.55
N ILE A 132 15.15 -3.88 -7.25
CA ILE A 132 15.36 -4.84 -8.34
C ILE A 132 15.51 -4.07 -9.66
N PRO A 133 16.73 -3.94 -10.23
CA PRO A 133 16.98 -3.10 -11.41
C PRO A 133 16.22 -3.59 -12.65
N SER A 134 15.98 -4.90 -12.74
CA SER A 134 15.25 -5.52 -13.86
C SER A 134 13.78 -5.09 -13.96
N ARG A 135 13.24 -4.41 -12.95
CA ARG A 135 11.89 -3.81 -12.98
C ARG A 135 11.86 -2.37 -13.52
N TRP A 136 13.03 -1.73 -13.60
CA TRP A 136 13.20 -0.40 -14.18
C TRP A 136 13.45 -0.48 -15.69
N SER A 137 14.06 -1.57 -16.15
CA SER A 137 14.21 -1.83 -17.58
C SER A 137 12.88 -2.30 -18.16
N PRO A 138 12.28 -1.58 -19.12
CA PRO A 138 11.24 -2.16 -19.95
C PRO A 138 11.86 -3.40 -20.60
N SER A 139 11.28 -4.58 -20.39
CA SER A 139 11.57 -5.69 -21.29
C SER A 139 11.18 -5.20 -22.68
N ARG A 140 12.12 -5.13 -23.63
CA ARG A 140 11.80 -5.08 -25.06
C ARG A 140 10.92 -6.30 -25.32
N ARG A 141 9.61 -6.09 -25.31
CA ARG A 141 8.61 -7.08 -25.65
C ARG A 141 7.43 -6.24 -26.10
N ASP A 142 7.57 -5.79 -27.33
CA ASP A 142 6.59 -5.18 -28.25
C ASP A 142 7.44 -4.51 -29.34
N GLY A 143 7.82 -5.25 -30.39
CA GLY A 143 8.60 -4.68 -31.49
C GLY A 143 9.25 -5.61 -32.54
N ASP A 144 9.23 -6.94 -32.40
CA ASP A 144 9.77 -7.86 -33.43
C ASP A 144 8.67 -8.71 -34.10
N GLU A 145 7.48 -8.14 -34.25
CA GLU A 145 6.40 -8.69 -35.09
C GLU A 145 5.90 -7.60 -36.04
N ASP A 146 6.80 -7.03 -36.85
CA ASP A 146 6.46 -6.30 -38.10
C ASP A 146 7.73 -5.93 -38.88
N GLU A 147 8.44 -6.94 -39.40
CA GLU A 147 9.20 -6.78 -40.66
C GLU A 147 8.46 -7.56 -41.75
N GLY A 148 7.38 -6.97 -42.23
CA GLY A 148 6.90 -7.22 -43.57
C GLY A 148 7.91 -6.65 -44.58
N SER A 149 8.90 -7.44 -44.99
CA SER A 149 9.55 -7.25 -46.28
C SER A 149 8.88 -8.15 -47.32
N ALA A 150 7.70 -7.72 -47.77
CA ALA A 150 7.21 -8.13 -49.08
C ALA A 150 7.98 -7.33 -50.13
N GLU A 151 9.17 -7.79 -50.54
CA GLU A 151 9.79 -7.26 -51.77
C GLU A 151 10.73 -8.28 -52.43
N GLY A 152 10.27 -8.83 -53.55
CA GLY A 152 11.09 -9.11 -54.73
C GLY A 152 12.12 -10.24 -54.68
N ALA A 153 11.69 -11.46 -54.98
CA ALA A 153 12.57 -12.45 -55.61
C ALA A 153 11.85 -13.09 -56.82
N TYR A 154 11.56 -12.25 -57.82
CA TYR A 154 11.68 -12.70 -59.21
C TYR A 154 13.17 -12.73 -59.52
N TYR A 155 13.72 -13.92 -59.74
CA TYR A 155 14.66 -14.31 -60.80
C TYR A 155 15.12 -15.75 -60.55
#